data_AF-A0A6A5G3Z0-F1
#
_entry.id   AF-A0A6A5G3Z0-F1
#
_cell.length_a   1.000
_cell.length_b   1.000
_cell.length_c   1.000
_cell.angle_alpha   90.00
_cell.angle_beta   90.00
_cell.angle_gamma   90.00
#
_symmetry.space_group_name_H-M   'P 1'
#
loop_
_entity.id
_entity.type
_entity.pdbx_description
1 polymer ?
#
loop_
_entity_poly.entity_id
_entity_poly.type
_entity_poly.pdbx_seq_one_letter_code
_entity_poly.pdbx_strand_id
1 'polypeptide(L)'
;MVRNNGRVKTKRALTENKNSQKEKTTSQPVPKKRKTEQPQELNKQDEIRILREELEKAEKESREAVQFIAEETRRLKRENVQLEDEIRDYGVELRFIKIKTDRELVWKTQEKEVLVKSLEKGDEADRADNDVFAREENISQTYIEAINNLKEQIKNSNMTAARAMASRKACEMCQIEFNENFNESVPKILPCGHTSCLGCIKKLLTDGHVRCPSDRWFTKLNGSPESLPTNFAAL
;
A
#
# COMPACT_ATOMS: atom_id res chain seq x y z
N MET A 1 -36.82 9.13 -0.26
CA MET A 1 -37.77 10.07 -0.92
C MET A 1 -37.79 9.75 -2.42
N VAL A 2 -39.00 9.54 -2.92
CA VAL A 2 -39.35 8.97 -4.23
C VAL A 2 -38.93 9.90 -5.37
N ARG A 3 -38.36 9.35 -6.46
CA ARG A 3 -38.27 10.06 -7.76
C ARG A 3 -38.99 9.22 -8.82
N ASN A 4 -40.15 9.74 -9.24
CA ASN A 4 -41.00 9.23 -10.31
C ASN A 4 -40.32 9.44 -11.67
N ASN A 5 -40.14 8.36 -12.42
CA ASN A 5 -39.80 8.40 -13.85
C ASN A 5 -41.09 8.35 -14.68
N GLY A 6 -41.54 9.51 -15.14
CA GLY A 6 -42.67 9.65 -16.06
C GLY A 6 -42.28 9.31 -17.50
N ARG A 7 -42.75 8.15 -17.97
CA ARG A 7 -42.58 7.61 -19.32
C ARG A 7 -43.59 8.26 -20.28
N VAL A 8 -43.13 9.16 -21.16
CA VAL A 8 -43.97 9.73 -22.23
C VAL A 8 -44.12 8.68 -23.35
N LYS A 9 -45.35 8.23 -23.59
CA LYS A 9 -45.71 7.34 -24.72
C LYS A 9 -46.30 8.17 -25.85
N THR A 10 -45.58 8.35 -26.95
CA THR A 10 -46.12 8.87 -28.21
C THR A 10 -46.85 7.77 -28.97
N LYS A 11 -48.15 7.95 -29.22
CA LYS A 11 -48.94 7.10 -30.12
C LYS A 11 -48.63 7.48 -31.57
N ARG A 12 -47.98 6.59 -32.31
CA ARG A 12 -47.88 6.63 -33.78
C ARG A 12 -48.94 5.66 -34.32
N ALA A 13 -49.95 6.18 -35.02
CA ALA A 13 -50.89 5.37 -35.78
C ALA A 13 -50.29 5.14 -37.18
N LEU A 14 -49.95 3.88 -37.48
CA LEU A 14 -49.71 3.38 -38.82
C LEU A 14 -50.93 2.53 -39.19
N THR A 15 -51.75 2.99 -40.12
CA THR A 15 -52.82 2.18 -40.73
C THR A 15 -52.27 1.53 -41.98
N GLU A 16 -51.97 0.24 -41.88
CA GLU A 16 -51.67 -0.64 -43.01
C GLU A 16 -52.98 -1.04 -43.72
N ASN A 17 -52.98 -0.86 -45.03
CA ASN A 17 -54.05 -1.20 -45.94
C ASN A 17 -53.68 -2.52 -46.63
N LYS A 18 -54.40 -3.61 -46.33
CA LYS A 18 -54.40 -4.84 -47.13
C LYS A 18 -55.78 -5.50 -47.04
N ASN A 19 -56.53 -5.49 -48.13
CA ASN A 19 -57.57 -6.50 -48.31
C ASN A 19 -57.66 -6.88 -49.79
N SER A 20 -57.22 -8.10 -50.09
CA SER A 20 -57.36 -8.77 -51.40
C SER A 20 -58.52 -9.76 -51.34
N GLN A 21 -59.21 -9.81 -52.47
CA GLN A 21 -60.41 -10.58 -52.78
C GLN A 21 -60.29 -12.09 -52.53
N LYS A 22 -61.43 -12.72 -52.23
CA LYS A 22 -61.74 -14.09 -52.68
C LYS A 22 -63.23 -14.26 -52.93
N GLU A 23 -63.52 -14.73 -54.15
CA GLU A 23 -64.83 -15.03 -54.73
C GLU A 23 -65.48 -16.26 -54.09
N LYS A 24 -66.82 -16.28 -54.02
CA LYS A 24 -67.62 -17.50 -54.19
C LYS A 24 -68.93 -17.18 -54.93
N THR A 25 -69.14 -17.97 -55.98
CA THR A 25 -70.28 -18.06 -56.88
C THR A 25 -71.45 -18.86 -56.29
N THR A 26 -72.68 -18.39 -56.49
CA THR A 26 -73.87 -19.25 -56.71
C THR A 26 -74.97 -18.47 -57.42
N SER A 27 -75.75 -19.19 -58.21
CA SER A 27 -76.45 -18.72 -59.41
C SER A 27 -77.98 -18.69 -59.30
N GLN A 28 -78.57 -17.67 -59.95
CA GLN A 28 -79.92 -17.53 -60.56
C GLN A 28 -81.17 -17.30 -59.66
N PRO A 29 -82.29 -16.72 -60.18
CA PRO A 29 -82.62 -16.36 -61.58
C PRO A 29 -83.12 -14.91 -61.83
N VAL A 30 -83.24 -14.59 -63.12
CA VAL A 30 -83.64 -13.31 -63.77
C VAL A 30 -85.07 -12.88 -63.42
N PRO A 31 -85.33 -11.56 -63.28
CA PRO A 31 -86.38 -10.95 -64.09
C PRO A 31 -85.96 -9.64 -64.80
N LYS A 32 -86.16 -9.66 -66.11
CA LYS A 32 -86.56 -8.58 -67.06
C LYS A 32 -86.31 -7.11 -66.65
N LYS A 33 -85.42 -6.50 -67.45
CA LYS A 33 -85.43 -5.12 -67.99
C LYS A 33 -85.98 -4.02 -67.06
N ARG A 34 -85.08 -3.23 -66.47
CA ARG A 34 -85.32 -1.81 -66.22
C ARG A 34 -84.13 -0.97 -66.68
N LYS A 35 -84.50 0.25 -67.06
CA LYS A 35 -83.82 1.20 -67.95
C LYS A 35 -82.39 1.51 -67.53
N THR A 36 -81.56 1.66 -68.56
CA THR A 36 -80.30 2.38 -68.59
C THR A 36 -80.40 3.68 -67.78
N GLU A 37 -79.63 3.80 -66.70
CA GLU A 37 -79.21 5.09 -66.18
C GLU A 37 -77.83 5.36 -66.78
N GLN A 38 -77.83 5.99 -67.95
CA GLN A 38 -76.66 6.70 -68.46
C GLN A 38 -76.29 7.78 -67.43
N PRO A 39 -74.98 8.00 -67.15
CA PRO A 39 -74.56 9.21 -66.45
C PRO A 39 -75.13 10.40 -67.20
N GLN A 40 -75.83 11.30 -66.52
CA GLN A 40 -76.23 12.58 -67.12
C GLN A 40 -74.96 13.27 -67.63
N GLU A 41 -74.79 13.40 -68.94
CA GLU A 41 -73.79 14.29 -69.52
C GLU A 41 -74.12 15.71 -69.05
N LEU A 42 -73.36 16.18 -68.06
CA LEU A 42 -73.41 17.57 -67.63
C LEU A 42 -73.07 18.45 -68.83
N ASN A 43 -73.79 19.56 -68.96
CA ASN A 43 -73.47 20.55 -69.97
C ASN A 43 -72.03 21.02 -69.74
N LYS A 44 -71.20 21.09 -70.80
CA LYS A 44 -69.78 21.48 -70.72
C LYS A 44 -69.57 22.80 -69.97
N GLN A 45 -70.57 23.69 -69.98
CA GLN A 45 -70.55 24.93 -69.18
C GLN A 45 -70.65 24.70 -67.66
N ASP A 46 -71.43 23.70 -67.22
CA ASP A 46 -71.55 23.34 -65.80
C ASP A 46 -70.28 22.65 -65.29
N GLU A 47 -69.65 21.79 -66.10
CA GLU A 47 -68.33 21.20 -65.76
C GLU A 47 -67.24 22.27 -65.61
N ILE A 48 -67.19 23.25 -66.53
CA ILE A 48 -66.25 24.36 -66.43
C ILE A 48 -66.50 25.20 -65.17
N ARG A 49 -67.76 25.38 -64.74
CA ARG A 49 -68.08 26.10 -63.51
C ARG A 49 -67.59 25.33 -62.27
N ILE A 50 -67.88 24.03 -62.21
CA ILE A 50 -67.45 23.17 -61.09
C ILE A 50 -65.92 23.15 -60.98
N LEU A 51 -65.21 22.96 -62.09
CA LEU A 51 -63.75 22.95 -62.11
C LEU A 51 -63.15 24.29 -61.68
N ARG A 52 -63.79 25.43 -61.99
CA ARG A 52 -63.35 26.75 -61.52
C ARG A 52 -63.53 26.92 -60.02
N GLU A 53 -64.65 26.46 -59.47
CA GLU A 53 -64.90 26.48 -58.01
C GLU A 53 -63.92 25.57 -57.27
N GLU A 54 -63.64 24.38 -57.81
CA GLU A 54 -62.63 23.46 -57.26
C GLU A 54 -61.22 24.04 -57.32
N LEU A 55 -60.85 24.69 -58.44
CA LEU A 55 -59.58 25.37 -58.57
C LEU A 55 -59.44 26.51 -57.56
N GLU A 56 -60.48 27.34 -57.39
CA GLU A 56 -60.47 28.44 -56.42
C GLU A 56 -60.33 27.92 -54.98
N LYS A 57 -61.03 26.83 -54.65
CA LYS A 57 -60.91 26.16 -53.35
C LYS A 57 -59.51 25.60 -53.14
N ALA A 58 -58.96 24.89 -54.12
CA ALA A 58 -57.60 24.35 -54.06
C ALA A 58 -56.54 25.45 -53.94
N GLU A 59 -56.70 26.57 -54.63
CA GLU A 59 -55.83 27.74 -54.49
C GLU A 59 -55.91 28.37 -53.11
N LYS A 60 -57.10 28.45 -52.52
CA LYS A 60 -57.27 28.92 -51.14
C LYS A 60 -56.58 27.99 -50.13
N GLU A 61 -56.81 26.69 -50.23
CA GLU A 61 -56.16 25.68 -49.38
C GLU A 61 -54.63 25.71 -49.55
N SER A 62 -54.14 25.88 -50.77
CA SER A 62 -52.71 26.02 -51.06
C SER A 62 -52.12 27.27 -50.39
N ARG A 63 -52.81 28.42 -50.46
CA ARG A 63 -52.39 29.66 -49.78
C ARG A 63 -52.32 29.49 -48.26
N GLU A 64 -53.32 28.85 -47.66
CA GLU A 64 -53.34 28.55 -46.22
C GLU A 64 -52.19 27.62 -45.82
N ALA A 65 -51.93 26.57 -46.61
CA ALA A 65 -50.81 25.65 -46.38
C ALA A 65 -49.45 26.36 -46.46
N VAL A 66 -49.26 27.26 -47.43
CA VAL A 66 -48.01 28.04 -47.55
C VAL A 66 -47.80 28.95 -46.34
N GLN A 67 -48.86 29.61 -45.84
CA GLN A 67 -48.78 30.43 -44.63
C GLN A 67 -48.40 29.59 -43.40
N PHE A 68 -49.04 28.43 -43.23
CA PHE A 68 -48.72 27.49 -42.16
C PHE A 68 -47.26 27.03 -42.21
N ILE A 69 -46.78 26.60 -43.38
CA ILE A 69 -45.39 26.17 -43.57
C ILE A 69 -44.41 27.32 -43.25
N ALA A 70 -44.72 28.54 -43.68
CA ALA A 70 -43.88 29.71 -43.42
C ALA A 70 -43.79 30.03 -41.92
N GLU A 71 -44.91 29.95 -41.19
CA GLU A 71 -44.95 30.15 -39.75
C GLU A 71 -44.18 29.05 -39.00
N GLU A 72 -44.40 27.79 -39.39
CA GLU A 72 -43.75 26.63 -38.81
C GLU A 72 -42.24 26.64 -39.05
N THR A 73 -41.81 27.05 -40.25
CA THR A 73 -40.39 27.25 -40.57
C THR A 73 -39.75 28.31 -39.68
N ARG A 74 -40.45 29.41 -39.39
CA ARG A 74 -39.94 30.44 -38.46
C ARG A 74 -39.87 29.92 -37.03
N ARG A 75 -40.85 29.11 -36.60
CA ARG A 75 -40.84 28.46 -35.29
C ARG A 75 -39.62 27.55 -35.14
N LEU A 76 -39.42 26.62 -36.07
CA LEU A 76 -38.30 25.68 -36.07
C LEU A 76 -36.95 26.41 -36.13
N LYS A 77 -36.84 27.51 -36.88
CA LYS A 77 -35.62 28.34 -36.87
C LYS A 77 -35.29 28.90 -35.49
N ARG A 78 -36.29 29.38 -34.74
CA ARG A 78 -36.07 29.88 -33.37
C ARG A 78 -35.66 28.76 -32.43
N GLU A 79 -36.30 27.60 -32.53
CA GLU A 79 -35.98 26.43 -31.73
C GLU A 79 -34.57 25.90 -32.02
N ASN A 80 -34.15 25.86 -33.29
CA ASN A 80 -32.79 25.48 -33.66
C ASN A 80 -31.73 26.43 -33.05
N VAL A 81 -31.97 27.74 -33.09
CA VAL A 81 -31.04 28.71 -32.46
C VAL A 81 -30.93 28.45 -30.95
N GLN A 82 -32.06 28.20 -30.28
CA GLN A 82 -32.06 27.87 -28.85
C GLN A 82 -31.28 26.58 -28.56
N LEU A 83 -31.49 25.54 -29.37
CA LEU A 83 -30.76 24.28 -29.21
C LEU A 83 -29.26 24.44 -29.49
N GLU A 84 -28.87 25.23 -30.48
CA GLU A 84 -27.46 25.53 -30.77
C GLU A 84 -26.80 26.28 -29.60
N ASP A 85 -27.53 27.23 -28.99
CA ASP A 85 -27.07 27.95 -27.81
C ASP A 85 -26.89 27.01 -26.61
N GLU A 86 -27.87 26.14 -26.34
CA GLU A 86 -27.78 25.13 -25.28
C GLU A 86 -26.60 24.18 -25.50
N ILE A 87 -26.42 23.66 -26.72
CA ILE A 87 -25.29 22.78 -27.06
C ILE A 87 -23.96 23.49 -26.78
N ARG A 88 -23.86 24.77 -27.13
CA ARG A 88 -22.65 25.56 -26.87
C ARG A 88 -22.38 25.71 -25.38
N ASP A 89 -23.41 26.00 -24.59
CA ASP A 89 -23.30 26.18 -23.14
C ASP A 89 -22.92 24.87 -22.43
N TYR A 90 -23.59 23.75 -22.77
CA TYR A 90 -23.20 22.43 -22.28
C TYR A 90 -21.76 22.06 -22.72
N GLY A 91 -21.35 22.48 -23.92
CA GLY A 91 -19.98 22.30 -24.40
C GLY A 91 -18.94 23.04 -23.54
N VAL A 92 -19.26 24.24 -23.05
CA VAL A 92 -18.40 24.98 -22.10
C VAL A 92 -18.32 24.25 -20.76
N GLU A 93 -19.46 23.81 -20.24
CA GLU A 93 -19.54 23.13 -18.94
C GLU A 93 -18.77 21.80 -18.96
N LEU A 94 -18.93 21.01 -20.02
CA LEU A 94 -18.17 19.77 -20.22
C LEU A 94 -16.66 20.01 -20.27
N ARG A 95 -16.21 21.09 -20.93
CA ARG A 95 -14.78 21.45 -20.95
C ARG A 95 -14.27 21.78 -19.55
N PHE A 96 -15.06 22.53 -18.76
CA PHE A 96 -14.70 22.86 -17.38
C PHE A 96 -14.61 21.62 -16.49
N ILE A 97 -15.60 20.73 -16.56
CA ILE A 97 -15.62 19.46 -15.84
C ILE A 97 -14.40 18.61 -16.21
N LYS A 98 -14.09 18.52 -17.51
CA LYS A 98 -12.92 17.78 -18.00
C LYS A 98 -11.62 18.32 -17.39
N ILE A 99 -11.38 19.63 -17.47
CA ILE A 99 -10.17 20.25 -16.90
C ILE A 99 -10.04 19.98 -15.40
N LYS A 100 -11.15 20.10 -14.65
CA LYS A 100 -11.16 19.83 -13.21
C LYS A 100 -10.82 18.36 -12.92
N THR A 101 -11.38 17.44 -13.69
CA THR A 101 -11.18 16.00 -13.52
C THR A 101 -9.76 15.60 -13.87
N ASP A 102 -9.21 16.11 -14.98
CA ASP A 102 -7.83 15.88 -15.40
C ASP A 102 -6.84 16.37 -14.33
N ARG A 103 -7.09 17.54 -13.75
CA ARG A 103 -6.26 18.08 -12.65
C ARG A 103 -6.32 17.21 -11.39
N GLU A 104 -7.50 16.74 -11.01
CA GLU A 104 -7.66 15.85 -9.85
C GLU A 104 -6.97 14.50 -10.09
N LEU A 105 -7.05 13.97 -11.31
CA LEU A 105 -6.37 12.74 -11.68
C LEU A 105 -4.85 12.87 -11.55
N VAL A 106 -4.27 13.95 -12.09
CA VAL A 106 -2.83 14.23 -11.97
C VAL A 106 -2.40 14.30 -10.51
N TRP A 107 -3.17 15.02 -9.67
CA TRP A 107 -2.87 15.13 -8.24
C TRP A 107 -2.85 13.76 -7.55
N LYS A 108 -3.89 12.93 -7.77
CA LYS A 108 -3.97 11.59 -7.19
C LYS A 108 -2.86 10.67 -7.70
N THR A 109 -2.46 10.80 -8.96
CA THR A 109 -1.32 10.05 -9.51
C THR A 109 -0.03 10.43 -8.79
N GLN A 110 0.20 11.72 -8.55
CA GLN A 110 1.38 12.21 -7.85
C GLN A 110 1.42 11.75 -6.38
N GLU A 111 0.29 11.81 -5.67
CA GLU A 111 0.18 11.27 -4.30
C GLU A 111 0.52 9.78 -4.25
N LYS A 112 -0.03 9.00 -5.19
CA LYS A 112 0.26 7.58 -5.30
C LYS A 112 1.76 7.33 -5.56
N GLU A 113 2.39 8.11 -6.42
CA GLU A 113 3.82 7.98 -6.72
C GLU A 113 4.68 8.26 -5.48
N VAL A 114 4.34 9.29 -4.70
CA VAL A 114 5.03 9.59 -3.44
C VAL A 114 4.88 8.45 -2.43
N LEU A 115 3.68 7.89 -2.32
CA LEU A 115 3.43 6.74 -1.45
C LEU A 115 4.24 5.51 -1.87
N VAL A 116 4.25 5.18 -3.16
CA VAL A 116 5.04 4.05 -3.69
C VAL A 116 6.53 4.23 -3.37
N LYS A 117 7.11 5.40 -3.63
CA LYS A 117 8.52 5.68 -3.29
C LYS A 117 8.81 5.55 -1.79
N SER A 118 7.83 5.87 -0.95
CA SER A 118 7.99 5.75 0.51
C SER A 118 7.97 4.29 0.94
N LEU A 119 7.11 3.46 0.34
CA LEU A 119 7.06 2.02 0.59
C LEU A 119 8.32 1.32 0.10
N GLU A 120 8.81 1.64 -1.10
CA GLU A 120 10.05 1.08 -1.64
C GLU A 120 11.26 1.35 -0.73
N LYS A 121 11.33 2.54 -0.13
CA LYS A 121 12.36 2.88 0.86
C LYS A 121 12.23 2.10 2.16
N GLY A 122 10.99 1.84 2.60
CA GLY A 122 10.72 0.99 3.76
C GLY A 122 11.19 -0.45 3.50
N ASP A 123 10.78 -1.03 2.38
CA ASP A 123 11.18 -2.39 1.98
C ASP A 123 12.72 -2.52 1.87
N GLU A 124 13.40 -1.50 1.35
CA GLU A 124 14.86 -1.50 1.25
C GLU A 124 15.53 -1.44 2.63
N ALA A 125 15.00 -0.63 3.55
CA ALA A 125 15.49 -0.59 4.93
C ALA A 125 15.28 -1.94 5.63
N ASP A 126 14.11 -2.55 5.48
CA ASP A 126 13.81 -3.86 6.06
C ASP A 126 14.75 -4.96 5.51
N ARG A 127 15.07 -4.93 4.21
CA ARG A 127 16.08 -5.84 3.63
C ARG A 127 17.46 -5.61 4.24
N ALA A 128 17.88 -4.35 4.36
CA ALA A 128 19.18 -4.01 4.93
C ALA A 128 19.30 -4.47 6.39
N ASP A 129 18.24 -4.30 7.18
CA ASP A 129 18.19 -4.76 8.57
C ASP A 129 18.26 -6.30 8.66
N ASN A 130 17.49 -7.01 7.82
CA ASN A 130 17.56 -8.47 7.76
C ASN A 130 18.97 -8.98 7.42
N ASP A 131 19.66 -8.32 6.49
CA ASP A 131 21.05 -8.67 6.14
C ASP A 131 22.02 -8.41 7.30
N VAL A 132 21.81 -7.35 8.08
CA VAL A 132 22.59 -7.08 9.31
C VAL A 132 22.32 -8.16 10.35
N PHE A 133 21.06 -8.49 10.63
CA PHE A 133 20.71 -9.53 11.60
C PHE A 133 21.27 -10.90 11.21
N ALA A 134 21.20 -11.27 9.93
CA ALA A 134 21.78 -12.53 9.45
C ALA A 134 23.31 -12.58 9.65
N ARG A 135 24.02 -11.46 9.49
CA ARG A 135 25.45 -11.37 9.79
C ARG A 135 25.74 -11.51 11.27
N GLU A 136 24.99 -10.82 12.13
CA GLU A 136 25.14 -10.90 13.58
C GLU A 136 24.85 -12.30 14.12
N GLU A 137 23.84 -12.99 13.57
CA GLU A 137 23.51 -14.37 13.93
C GLU A 137 24.66 -15.30 13.56
N ASN A 138 25.19 -15.21 12.33
CA ASN A 138 26.35 -15.99 11.90
C ASN A 138 27.56 -15.76 12.80
N ILE A 139 27.87 -14.49 13.11
CA ILE A 139 28.97 -14.14 14.01
C ILE A 139 28.74 -14.77 15.39
N SER A 140 27.54 -14.63 15.94
CA SER A 140 27.18 -15.20 17.24
C SER A 140 27.35 -16.72 17.25
N GLN A 141 26.95 -17.39 16.18
CA GLN A 141 27.09 -18.83 16.03
C GLN A 141 28.55 -19.26 15.99
N THR A 142 29.42 -18.53 15.28
CA THR A 142 30.87 -18.80 15.29
C THR A 142 31.49 -18.66 16.69
N TYR A 143 31.05 -17.67 17.48
CA TYR A 143 31.52 -17.53 18.87
C TYR A 143 31.04 -18.68 19.75
N ILE A 144 29.79 -19.10 19.61
CA ILE A 144 29.24 -20.25 20.35
C ILE A 144 30.05 -21.51 20.05
N GLU A 145 30.35 -21.77 18.78
CA GLU A 145 31.16 -22.90 18.36
C GLU A 145 32.58 -22.84 18.94
N ALA A 146 33.23 -21.68 18.87
CA ALA A 146 34.56 -21.48 19.44
C ALA A 146 34.58 -21.70 20.96
N ILE A 147 33.59 -21.18 21.69
CA ILE A 147 33.45 -21.38 23.14
C ILE A 147 33.26 -22.87 23.46
N ASN A 148 32.41 -23.56 22.69
CA ASN A 148 32.17 -25.00 22.90
C ASN A 148 33.44 -25.82 22.64
N ASN A 149 34.18 -25.51 21.58
CA ASN A 149 35.46 -26.15 21.30
C ASN A 149 36.47 -25.92 22.44
N LEU A 150 36.61 -24.69 22.93
CA LEU A 150 37.48 -24.38 24.07
C LEU A 150 37.05 -25.14 25.34
N LYS A 151 35.75 -25.25 25.61
CA LYS A 151 35.23 -26.04 26.74
C LYS A 151 35.61 -27.52 26.61
N GLU A 152 35.53 -28.10 25.42
CA GLU A 152 35.96 -29.47 25.17
C GLU A 152 37.48 -29.63 25.37
N GLN A 153 38.28 -28.69 24.87
CA GLN A 153 39.73 -28.70 25.09
C GLN A 153 40.07 -28.64 26.58
N ILE A 154 39.39 -27.81 27.37
CA ILE A 154 39.59 -27.73 28.83
C ILE A 154 39.20 -29.06 29.49
N LYS A 155 38.05 -29.64 29.12
CA LYS A 155 37.57 -30.91 29.68
C LYS A 155 38.51 -32.08 29.37
N ASN A 156 39.13 -32.08 28.18
CA ASN A 156 40.04 -33.11 27.72
C ASN A 156 41.50 -32.85 28.14
N SER A 157 41.82 -31.61 28.54
CA SER A 157 43.11 -31.28 29.15
C SER A 157 43.23 -32.05 30.47
N ASN A 158 44.39 -32.65 30.69
CA ASN A 158 44.62 -33.55 31.81
C ASN A 158 44.55 -32.73 33.12
N MET A 159 43.36 -32.68 33.74
CA MET A 159 43.04 -31.92 34.97
C MET A 159 44.01 -32.20 36.12
N THR A 160 44.75 -33.30 36.03
CA THR A 160 45.83 -33.71 36.94
C THR A 160 46.89 -32.61 37.12
N ALA A 161 47.31 -31.91 36.06
CA ALA A 161 48.34 -30.86 36.17
C ALA A 161 47.79 -29.57 36.82
N ALA A 162 46.58 -29.14 36.44
CA ALA A 162 45.92 -27.97 37.03
C ALA A 162 45.53 -28.21 38.50
N ARG A 163 45.07 -29.42 38.84
CA ARG A 163 44.77 -29.83 40.22
C ARG A 163 46.04 -29.94 41.06
N ALA A 164 47.14 -30.44 40.49
CA ALA A 164 48.44 -30.44 41.15
C ALA A 164 48.99 -29.01 41.37
N MET A 165 48.79 -28.08 40.44
CA MET A 165 49.15 -26.66 40.62
C MET A 165 48.30 -25.97 41.69
N ALA A 166 46.98 -26.22 41.72
CA ALA A 166 46.08 -25.66 42.75
C ALA A 166 46.36 -26.22 44.16
N SER A 167 47.00 -27.39 44.26
CA SER A 167 47.43 -27.97 45.54
C SER A 167 48.84 -27.55 45.98
N ARG A 168 49.60 -26.79 45.18
CA ARG A 168 50.90 -26.26 45.61
C ARG A 168 50.67 -25.05 46.52
N LYS A 169 51.23 -25.10 47.72
CA LYS A 169 51.27 -23.95 48.62
C LYS A 169 52.34 -22.97 48.15
N ALA A 170 52.02 -22.19 47.11
CA ALA A 170 52.93 -21.26 46.47
C ALA A 170 52.40 -19.82 46.51
N CYS A 171 53.31 -18.85 46.43
CA CYS A 171 52.94 -17.45 46.37
C CYS A 171 52.27 -17.10 45.03
N GLU A 172 51.10 -16.46 45.06
CA GLU A 172 50.35 -16.07 43.85
C GLU A 172 51.13 -15.13 42.91
N MET A 173 52.05 -14.32 43.46
CA MET A 173 52.83 -13.35 42.68
C MET A 173 54.02 -13.95 41.95
N CYS A 174 54.83 -14.76 42.63
CA CYS A 174 56.07 -15.30 42.05
C CYS A 174 55.99 -16.78 41.71
N GLN A 175 54.89 -17.45 42.08
CA GLN A 175 54.64 -18.89 41.87
C GLN A 175 55.71 -19.80 42.51
N ILE A 176 56.47 -19.29 43.48
CA ILE A 176 57.46 -20.06 44.27
C ILE A 176 56.75 -20.65 45.48
N GLU A 177 57.02 -21.92 45.77
CA GLU A 177 56.51 -22.62 46.95
C GLU A 177 56.97 -21.97 48.25
N PHE A 178 56.05 -21.88 49.20
CA PHE A 178 56.34 -21.33 50.51
C PHE A 178 57.28 -22.26 51.28
N ASN A 179 58.27 -21.67 51.94
CA ASN A 179 59.26 -22.41 52.70
C ASN A 179 59.72 -21.57 53.89
N GLU A 180 59.65 -22.14 55.10
CA GLU A 180 60.07 -21.46 56.32
C GLU A 180 61.58 -21.27 56.41
N ASN A 181 62.35 -22.20 55.85
CA ASN A 181 63.81 -22.19 55.91
C ASN A 181 64.44 -21.21 54.91
N PHE A 182 63.67 -20.71 53.94
CA PHE A 182 64.17 -19.78 52.94
C PHE A 182 63.55 -18.40 53.17
N ASN A 183 64.36 -17.46 53.68
CA ASN A 183 63.92 -16.15 54.15
C ASN A 183 62.99 -15.40 53.17
N GLU A 184 63.20 -15.51 51.85
CA GLU A 184 62.36 -14.81 50.87
C GLU A 184 61.05 -15.53 50.54
N SER A 185 60.96 -16.83 50.80
CA SER A 185 59.78 -17.67 50.53
C SER A 185 58.88 -17.86 51.75
N VAL A 186 59.18 -17.21 52.88
CA VAL A 186 58.35 -17.30 54.09
C VAL A 186 56.97 -16.69 53.82
N PRO A 187 55.86 -17.43 54.02
CA PRO A 187 54.52 -16.92 53.80
C PRO A 187 54.13 -15.94 54.90
N LYS A 188 53.87 -14.68 54.55
CA LYS A 188 53.44 -13.63 55.47
C LYS A 188 52.00 -13.19 55.18
N ILE A 189 51.24 -12.95 56.23
CA ILE A 189 49.85 -12.49 56.14
C ILE A 189 49.86 -10.96 56.10
N LEU A 190 49.33 -10.40 55.02
CA LEU A 190 49.10 -8.97 54.88
C LEU A 190 47.92 -8.52 55.75
N PRO A 191 47.80 -7.23 56.10
CA PRO A 191 46.69 -6.74 56.94
C PRO A 191 45.28 -7.02 56.38
N CYS A 192 45.14 -7.20 55.07
CA CYS A 192 43.88 -7.59 54.43
C CYS A 192 43.54 -9.09 54.55
N GLY A 193 44.44 -9.91 55.12
CA GLY A 193 44.24 -11.35 55.33
C GLY A 193 44.85 -12.26 54.24
N HIS A 194 45.28 -11.70 53.12
CA HIS A 194 45.93 -12.46 52.04
C HIS A 194 47.37 -12.84 52.40
N THR A 195 47.85 -13.97 51.86
CA THR A 195 49.22 -14.47 52.10
C THR A 195 50.12 -14.19 50.90
N SER A 196 51.32 -13.67 51.15
CA SER A 196 52.35 -13.45 50.13
C SER A 196 53.73 -13.75 50.70
N CYS A 197 54.69 -14.15 49.87
CA CYS A 197 56.04 -14.43 50.38
C CYS A 197 56.74 -13.13 50.78
N LEU A 198 57.64 -13.21 51.77
CA LEU A 198 58.36 -12.05 52.27
C LEU A 198 59.11 -11.29 51.15
N GLY A 199 59.70 -12.02 50.20
CA GLY A 199 60.39 -11.42 49.05
C GLY A 199 59.48 -10.57 48.17
N CYS A 200 58.25 -11.03 47.91
CA CYS A 200 57.25 -10.26 47.15
C CYS A 200 56.77 -9.03 47.93
N ILE A 201 56.54 -9.17 49.24
CA ILE A 201 56.10 -8.03 50.08
C ILE A 201 57.18 -6.94 50.08
N LYS A 202 58.46 -7.30 50.17
CA LYS A 202 59.57 -6.34 50.09
C LYS A 202 59.60 -5.58 48.76
N LYS A 203 59.33 -6.26 47.65
CA LYS A 203 59.27 -5.65 46.32
C LYS A 203 58.07 -4.71 46.14
N LEU A 204 56.96 -5.01 46.81
CA LEU A 204 55.71 -4.24 46.74
C LEU A 204 55.63 -3.13 47.79
N LEU A 205 56.59 -3.08 48.72
CA LEU A 205 56.67 -2.04 49.74
C LEU A 205 57.21 -0.75 49.09
N THR A 206 56.40 0.30 49.08
CA THR A 206 56.79 1.64 48.62
C THR A 206 56.35 2.65 49.68
N ASP A 207 57.27 3.48 50.17
CA ASP A 207 57.00 4.53 51.16
C ASP A 207 56.22 4.06 52.40
N GLY A 208 56.56 2.86 52.90
CA GLY A 208 55.92 2.24 54.07
C GLY A 208 54.51 1.68 53.81
N HIS A 209 54.07 1.63 52.56
CA HIS A 209 52.80 1.04 52.15
C HIS A 209 53.02 -0.17 51.24
N VAL A 210 52.19 -1.19 51.41
CA VAL A 210 52.19 -2.37 50.55
C VAL A 210 50.84 -2.49 49.85
N ARG A 211 50.89 -2.77 48.55
CA ARG A 211 49.71 -3.15 47.78
C ARG A 211 49.59 -4.67 47.78
N CYS A 212 48.48 -5.18 48.29
CA CYS A 212 48.22 -6.61 48.23
C CYS A 212 48.05 -7.08 46.77
N PRO A 213 48.72 -8.17 46.36
CA PRO A 213 48.53 -8.79 45.05
C PRO A 213 47.11 -9.23 44.71
N SER A 214 46.43 -9.83 45.69
CA SER A 214 45.20 -10.60 45.46
C SER A 214 43.97 -9.68 45.36
N ASP A 215 43.85 -8.72 46.28
CA ASP A 215 42.70 -7.80 46.35
C ASP A 215 43.04 -6.35 45.96
N ARG A 216 44.33 -6.04 45.76
CA ARG A 216 44.85 -4.70 45.41
C ARG A 216 44.66 -3.65 46.50
N TRP A 217 44.33 -4.02 47.73
CA TRP A 217 44.21 -3.10 48.86
C TRP A 217 45.58 -2.52 49.23
N PHE A 218 45.64 -1.20 49.34
CA PHE A 218 46.81 -0.45 49.77
C PHE A 218 46.79 -0.26 51.29
N THR A 219 47.79 -0.77 51.99
CA THR A 219 47.83 -0.70 53.45
C THR A 219 49.20 -0.23 53.94
N LYS A 220 49.18 0.66 54.94
CA LYS A 220 50.39 1.11 55.65
C LYS A 220 50.88 0.01 56.58
N LEU A 221 52.18 -0.31 56.52
CA LEU A 221 52.81 -1.24 57.45
C LEU A 221 53.33 -0.47 58.67
N ASN A 222 52.99 -0.95 59.87
CA ASN A 222 53.43 -0.36 61.14
C ASN A 222 54.83 -0.85 61.58
N GLY A 223 55.62 -1.44 60.66
CA GLY A 223 56.91 -2.05 60.92
C GLY A 223 57.55 -2.60 59.64
N SER A 224 58.65 -3.34 59.77
CA SER A 224 59.30 -3.98 58.62
C SER A 224 58.48 -5.18 58.12
N PRO A 225 58.56 -5.55 56.83
CA PRO A 225 57.86 -6.73 56.29
C PRO A 225 58.08 -8.03 57.07
N GLU A 226 59.24 -8.18 57.71
CA GLU A 226 59.60 -9.32 58.55
C GLU A 226 58.69 -9.49 59.77
N SER A 227 58.19 -8.38 60.31
CA SER A 227 57.37 -8.38 61.52
C SER A 227 55.93 -8.82 61.28
N LEU A 228 55.53 -9.03 60.02
CA LEU A 228 54.21 -9.56 59.69
C LEU A 228 54.06 -11.01 60.19
N PRO A 229 52.84 -11.42 60.59
CA PRO A 229 52.59 -12.78 61.04
C PRO A 229 52.82 -13.79 59.91
N THR A 230 53.51 -14.89 60.23
CA THR A 230 53.75 -15.99 59.30
C THR A 230 52.51 -16.87 59.19
N ASN A 231 52.10 -17.24 57.96
CA ASN A 231 51.02 -18.18 57.74
C ASN A 231 51.55 -19.62 57.74
N PHE A 232 51.55 -20.27 58.90
CA PHE A 232 52.00 -21.67 59.02
C PHE A 232 51.08 -22.67 58.31
N ALA A 233 49.82 -22.33 58.03
CA ALA A 233 48.92 -23.20 57.26
C ALA A 233 49.31 -23.26 55.77
N ALA A 234 50.04 -22.25 55.29
CA ALA A 234 50.56 -22.16 53.93
C ALA A 234 51.94 -22.86 53.75
N LEU A 235 52.48 -23.51 54.79
CA LEU A 235 53.68 -24.36 54.72
C LEU A 235 53.32 -25.83 54.57
#